data_AF-A0A3D5NZB5-F1
#
_entry.id   AF-A0A3D5NZB5-F1
#
_cell.length_a   1.000
_cell.length_b   1.000
_cell.length_c   1.000
_cell.angle_alpha   90.00
_cell.angle_beta   90.00
_cell.angle_gamma   90.00
#
_symmetry.space_group_name_H-M   'P 1'
#
loop_
_entity.id
_entity.type
_entity.pdbx_description
1 polymer ?
#
loop_
_entity_poly.entity_id
_entity_poly.type
_entity_poly.pdbx_seq_one_letter_code
_entity_poly.pdbx_strand_id
1 'polypeptide(L)'
;GTLYSTWFIPGRVYYVAGAGEYRKNKLTDPQWVRVDTTNAFYSLRIRGSAINNVFKVGGYFNVGHYNGLTWKKLNLNIPYSGNFYGLDVKDGIVAFAGETGGPPVFCVGKNVE
;
A
#
# COMPACT_ATOMS: atom_id res chain seq x y z
N GLY A 1 14.51 -10.79 0.72
CA GLY A 1 13.25 -10.72 -0.05
C GLY A 1 13.28 -9.53 -0.99
N THR A 2 12.34 -9.45 -1.93
CA THR A 2 12.29 -8.41 -2.97
C THR A 2 11.71 -7.09 -2.44
N LEU A 3 12.23 -5.97 -2.93
CA LEU A 3 11.74 -4.61 -2.69
C LEU A 3 11.13 -4.06 -3.98
N TYR A 4 9.89 -3.55 -3.93
CA TYR A 4 9.19 -3.00 -5.09
C TYR A 4 8.91 -1.50 -4.98
N SER A 5 8.66 -0.99 -3.77
CA SER A 5 8.22 0.39 -3.60
C SER A 5 8.63 0.98 -2.27
N THR A 6 8.79 2.30 -2.25
CA THR A 6 8.99 3.09 -1.05
C THR A 6 8.02 4.28 -1.04
N TRP A 7 7.66 4.71 0.17
CA TRP A 7 6.97 5.97 0.41
C TRP A 7 7.42 6.51 1.77
N PHE A 8 7.60 7.82 1.88
CA PHE A 8 8.14 8.41 3.09
C PHE A 8 7.73 9.88 3.22
N ILE A 9 7.74 10.34 4.47
CA ILE A 9 7.75 11.76 4.83
C ILE A 9 9.08 12.00 5.54
N PRO A 10 10.01 12.80 4.96
CA PRO A 10 11.33 13.03 5.53
C PRO A 10 11.29 13.42 7.00
N GLY A 11 12.14 12.79 7.81
CA GLY A 11 12.25 13.04 9.26
C GLY A 11 11.06 12.53 10.09
N ARG A 12 10.05 11.89 9.48
CA ARG A 12 8.87 11.38 10.18
C ARG A 12 8.66 9.89 10.03
N VAL A 13 8.58 9.40 8.80
CA VAL A 13 8.29 7.99 8.53
C VAL A 13 8.83 7.56 7.18
N TYR A 14 9.32 6.32 7.13
CA TYR A 14 9.83 5.68 5.93
C TYR A 14 9.22 4.31 5.82
N TYR A 15 8.60 4.00 4.69
CA TYR A 15 8.07 2.69 4.38
C TYR A 15 8.78 2.07 3.19
N VAL A 16 8.98 0.76 3.28
CA VAL A 16 9.43 -0.10 2.19
C VAL A 16 8.44 -1.23 2.03
N ALA A 17 8.10 -1.55 0.78
CA ALA A 17 7.11 -2.55 0.44
C ALA A 17 7.67 -3.53 -0.60
N GLY A 18 7.42 -4.81 -0.39
CA GLY A 18 7.73 -5.87 -1.33
C GLY A 18 7.30 -7.24 -0.84
N ALA A 19 8.26 -8.11 -0.54
CA ALA A 19 8.03 -9.40 0.14
C ALA A 19 7.70 -9.24 1.64
N GLY A 20 6.99 -8.17 1.98
CA GLY A 20 6.73 -7.66 3.32
C GLY A 20 6.79 -6.14 3.36
N GLU A 21 6.16 -5.56 4.38
CA GLU A 21 6.09 -4.12 4.60
C GLU A 21 6.83 -3.78 5.87
N TYR A 22 7.77 -2.85 5.75
CA TYR A 22 8.58 -2.43 6.87
C TYR A 22 8.59 -0.92 6.98
N ARG A 23 8.78 -0.45 8.22
CA ARG A 23 8.78 0.95 8.59
C ARG A 23 10.01 1.30 9.43
N LYS A 24 10.47 2.54 9.26
CA LYS A 24 11.30 3.28 10.22
C LYS A 24 10.68 4.65 10.53
N ASN A 25 11.01 5.19 11.70
CA ASN A 25 10.68 6.59 12.01
C ASN A 25 11.80 7.53 11.55
N LYS A 26 13.05 7.10 11.74
CA LYS A 26 14.26 7.78 11.25
C LYS A 26 15.09 6.80 10.44
N LEU A 27 15.75 7.26 9.38
CA LEU A 27 16.65 6.39 8.60
C LEU A 27 17.81 5.83 9.44
N THR A 28 18.23 6.59 10.46
CA THR A 28 19.26 6.21 11.44
C THR A 28 18.81 5.13 12.43
N ASP A 29 17.51 4.81 12.50
CA ASP A 29 17.05 3.72 13.36
C ASP A 29 17.76 2.42 12.94
N PRO A 30 18.22 1.58 13.88
CA PRO A 30 19.11 0.47 13.56
C PRO A 30 18.41 -0.64 12.76
N GLN A 31 17.09 -0.78 12.89
CA GLN A 31 16.33 -1.90 12.35
C GLN A 31 15.04 -1.42 11.66
N TRP A 32 14.64 -2.15 10.63
CA TRP A 32 13.33 -2.00 9.99
C TRP A 32 12.30 -2.82 10.77
N VAL A 33 11.18 -2.20 11.14
CA VAL A 33 10.10 -2.90 11.86
C VAL A 33 9.05 -3.34 10.86
N ARG A 34 8.68 -4.63 10.85
CA ARG A 34 7.61 -5.13 10.00
C ARG A 34 6.27 -4.60 10.50
N VAL A 35 5.46 -4.02 9.61
CA VAL A 35 4.24 -3.27 9.99
C VAL A 35 2.93 -3.85 9.50
N ASP A 36 2.95 -4.74 8.51
CA ASP A 36 1.77 -5.55 8.18
C ASP A 36 2.07 -7.04 8.38
N THR A 37 1.21 -7.66 9.18
CA THR A 37 1.20 -9.08 9.49
C THR A 37 -0.05 -9.77 8.96
N THR A 38 -0.98 -9.02 8.38
CA THR A 38 -2.33 -9.50 8.04
C THR A 38 -2.44 -10.09 6.63
N ASN A 39 -1.43 -9.93 5.77
CA ASN A 39 -1.47 -10.46 4.40
C ASN A 39 -0.17 -11.14 3.97
N ALA A 40 -0.32 -12.29 3.31
CA ALA A 40 0.76 -13.13 2.78
C ALA A 40 1.18 -12.76 1.35
N PHE A 41 0.54 -11.75 0.73
CA PHE A 41 0.79 -11.38 -0.67
C PHE A 41 1.80 -10.24 -0.79
N TYR A 42 2.52 -10.20 -1.91
CA TYR A 42 3.46 -9.14 -2.23
C TYR A 42 2.76 -7.79 -2.33
N SER A 43 3.29 -6.77 -1.64
CA SER A 43 2.93 -5.38 -1.91
C SER A 43 3.83 -4.81 -2.99
N LEU A 44 3.21 -4.45 -4.11
CA LEU A 44 3.90 -3.96 -5.30
C LEU A 44 4.01 -2.44 -5.31
N ARG A 45 3.12 -1.74 -4.59
CA ARG A 45 3.12 -0.29 -4.50
C ARG A 45 2.64 0.19 -3.13
N ILE A 46 3.29 1.23 -2.59
CA ILE A 46 2.88 1.91 -1.35
C ILE A 46 2.88 3.42 -1.58
N ARG A 47 1.82 4.12 -1.17
CA ARG A 47 1.68 5.59 -1.27
C ARG A 47 0.87 6.10 -0.10
N GLY A 48 0.97 7.38 0.22
CA GLY A 48 0.17 8.01 1.27
C GLY A 48 0.10 9.51 1.10
N SER A 49 -0.89 10.12 1.75
CA SER A 49 -1.04 11.57 1.86
C SER A 49 -0.54 12.10 3.20
N ALA A 50 -0.54 11.27 4.26
CA ALA A 50 -0.16 11.66 5.62
C ALA A 50 0.39 10.46 6.41
N ILE A 51 0.99 10.69 7.59
CA ILE A 51 1.60 9.62 8.40
C ILE A 51 0.56 8.55 8.82
N ASN A 52 -0.68 8.99 8.97
CA ASN A 52 -1.86 8.23 9.37
C ASN A 52 -2.77 7.89 8.17
N ASN A 53 -2.31 8.13 6.94
CA ASN A 53 -3.09 7.85 5.74
C ASN A 53 -2.19 7.29 4.65
N VAL A 54 -1.99 5.96 4.71
CA VAL A 54 -1.09 5.23 3.82
C VAL A 54 -1.83 4.05 3.21
N PHE A 55 -1.72 3.90 1.90
CA PHE A 55 -2.29 2.79 1.15
C PHE A 55 -1.18 1.91 0.58
N LYS A 56 -1.49 0.64 0.44
CA LYS A 56 -0.68 -0.31 -0.30
C LYS A 56 -1.55 -1.15 -1.21
N VAL A 57 -0.95 -1.58 -2.32
CA VAL A 57 -1.60 -2.51 -3.24
C VAL A 57 -0.63 -3.56 -3.74
N GLY A 58 -1.16 -4.70 -4.17
CA GLY A 58 -0.34 -5.74 -4.75
C GLY A 58 -1.12 -6.96 -5.22
N GLY A 59 -0.56 -8.14 -4.94
CA GLY A 59 -1.06 -9.40 -5.45
C GLY A 59 -2.48 -9.75 -5.01
N TYR A 60 -3.22 -10.46 -5.85
CA TYR A 60 -4.62 -10.85 -5.62
C TYR A 60 -5.55 -9.67 -5.28
N PHE A 61 -5.34 -8.54 -5.96
CA PHE A 61 -6.00 -7.26 -5.70
C PHE A 61 -6.00 -6.89 -4.21
N ASN A 62 -4.92 -7.24 -3.51
CA ASN A 62 -4.77 -6.85 -2.11
C ASN A 62 -4.68 -5.33 -2.03
N VAL A 63 -5.59 -4.73 -1.27
CA VAL A 63 -5.56 -3.31 -0.95
C VAL A 63 -5.58 -3.17 0.57
N GLY A 64 -4.58 -2.47 1.10
CA GLY A 64 -4.48 -2.14 2.52
C GLY A 64 -4.50 -0.63 2.73
N HIS A 65 -5.16 -0.19 3.79
CA HIS A 65 -5.19 1.20 4.25
C HIS A 65 -4.77 1.28 5.71
N TYR A 66 -3.71 2.01 6.00
CA TYR A 66 -3.30 2.40 7.33
C TYR A 66 -3.94 3.73 7.70
N ASN A 67 -4.73 3.70 8.78
CA ASN A 67 -5.49 4.85 9.27
C ASN A 67 -4.82 5.56 10.49
N GLY A 68 -3.51 5.34 10.70
CA GLY A 68 -2.78 5.86 11.86
C GLY A 68 -2.82 4.98 13.09
N LEU A 69 -3.68 3.96 13.12
CA LEU A 69 -3.76 2.99 14.21
C LEU A 69 -3.45 1.59 13.70
N THR A 70 -4.19 1.12 12.69
CA THR A 70 -4.08 -0.24 12.17
C THR A 70 -4.15 -0.27 10.65
N TRP A 71 -3.59 -1.33 10.06
CA TRP A 71 -3.83 -1.66 8.67
C TRP A 71 -5.18 -2.34 8.52
N LYS A 72 -6.02 -1.82 7.63
CA LYS A 72 -7.31 -2.39 7.27
C LYS A 72 -7.26 -2.90 5.84
N LYS A 73 -7.78 -4.10 5.62
CA LYS A 73 -8.00 -4.63 4.26
C LYS A 73 -9.24 -3.98 3.66
N LEU A 74 -9.11 -3.45 2.43
CA LEU A 74 -10.24 -2.95 1.66
C LEU A 74 -10.71 -4.05 0.70
N ASN A 75 -11.97 -4.48 0.86
CA ASN A 75 -12.58 -5.45 -0.03
C ASN A 75 -13.27 -4.72 -1.18
N LEU A 76 -12.76 -4.89 -2.39
CA LEU A 76 -13.31 -4.25 -3.59
C LEU A 76 -14.40 -5.08 -4.28
N ASN A 77 -14.69 -6.30 -3.79
CA ASN A 77 -15.64 -7.25 -4.37
C ASN A 77 -15.39 -7.53 -5.87
N ILE A 78 -14.12 -7.56 -6.29
CA ILE A 78 -13.73 -7.93 -7.65
C ILE A 78 -13.81 -9.47 -7.74
N PRO A 79 -14.61 -10.04 -8.65
CA PRO A 79 -14.89 -11.48 -8.69
C PRO A 79 -13.74 -12.33 -9.27
N TYR A 80 -12.67 -11.69 -9.74
CA TYR A 80 -11.50 -12.32 -10.34
C TYR A 80 -10.23 -11.93 -9.58
N SER A 81 -9.20 -12.77 -9.68
CA SER A 81 -7.87 -12.46 -9.18
C SER A 81 -7.08 -11.65 -10.20
N GLY A 82 -6.16 -10.85 -9.69
CA GLY A 82 -5.26 -10.03 -10.48
C GLY A 82 -4.31 -9.28 -9.58
N ASN A 83 -3.57 -8.34 -10.14
CA ASN A 83 -2.58 -7.57 -9.40
C ASN A 83 -2.82 -6.09 -9.63
N PHE A 84 -2.67 -5.30 -8.57
CA PHE A 84 -2.53 -3.86 -8.69
C PHE A 84 -1.05 -3.47 -8.69
N TYR A 85 -0.65 -2.69 -9.70
CA TYR A 85 0.71 -2.20 -9.88
C TYR A 85 0.80 -0.69 -9.68
N GLY A 86 -0.26 0.02 -10.06
CA GLY A 86 -0.41 1.46 -9.89
C GLY A 86 -1.19 1.79 -8.62
N LEU A 87 -0.70 2.81 -7.90
CA LEU A 87 -1.39 3.44 -6.78
C LEU A 87 -0.96 4.89 -6.71
N ASP A 88 -1.93 5.79 -6.54
CA ASP A 88 -1.71 7.19 -6.20
C ASP A 88 -2.77 7.69 -5.21
N VAL A 89 -2.38 8.67 -4.39
CA VAL A 89 -3.24 9.26 -3.35
C VAL A 89 -3.02 10.76 -3.38
N LYS A 90 -4.06 11.52 -3.74
CA LYS A 90 -3.97 12.98 -3.88
C LYS A 90 -5.34 13.61 -3.69
N ASP A 91 -5.39 14.75 -3.01
CA ASP A 91 -6.58 15.61 -2.87
C ASP A 91 -7.85 14.84 -2.43
N GLY A 92 -7.72 13.93 -1.46
CA GLY A 92 -8.84 13.12 -0.95
C GLY A 92 -9.33 12.05 -1.93
N ILE A 93 -8.53 11.72 -2.97
CA ILE A 93 -8.79 10.67 -3.93
C ILE A 93 -7.70 9.60 -3.79
N VAL A 94 -8.12 8.34 -3.84
CA VAL A 94 -7.21 7.21 -4.02
C VAL A 94 -7.56 6.51 -5.32
N ALA A 95 -6.54 6.23 -6.13
CA ALA A 95 -6.68 5.53 -7.40
C ALA A 95 -5.70 4.36 -7.47
N PHE A 96 -6.15 3.23 -7.99
CA PHE A 96 -5.32 2.04 -8.21
C PHE A 96 -5.60 1.43 -9.59
N ALA A 97 -4.54 0.90 -10.20
CA ALA A 97 -4.53 0.37 -11.56
C ALA A 97 -3.81 -0.99 -11.63
N GLY A 98 -4.37 -1.92 -12.38
CA GLY A 98 -3.95 -3.32 -12.38
C GLY A 98 -4.46 -4.12 -13.58
N GLU A 99 -4.30 -5.43 -13.53
CA GLU A 99 -4.83 -6.38 -14.52
C GLU A 99 -5.23 -7.71 -13.87
N THR A 100 -6.12 -8.44 -14.53
CA THR A 100 -6.55 -9.82 -14.18
C THR A 100 -5.88 -10.89 -15.05
N GLY A 101 -4.76 -10.58 -15.73
CA GLY A 101 -4.26 -11.40 -16.85
C GLY A 101 -5.13 -11.29 -18.10
N GLY A 102 -5.92 -10.21 -18.21
CA GLY A 102 -6.83 -9.90 -19.31
C GLY A 102 -7.01 -8.39 -19.44
N PRO A 103 -8.23 -7.84 -19.38
CA PRO A 103 -8.42 -6.39 -19.44
C PRO A 103 -7.80 -5.67 -18.23
N PRO A 104 -7.38 -4.40 -18.40
CA PRO A 104 -6.91 -3.59 -17.29
C PRO A 104 -8.06 -3.28 -16.32
N VAL A 105 -7.73 -3.18 -15.04
CA VAL A 105 -8.65 -2.81 -13.96
C VAL A 105 -8.22 -1.47 -13.40
N PHE A 106 -9.17 -0.54 -13.31
CA PHE A 106 -8.99 0.77 -12.68
C PHE A 106 -10.06 0.97 -11.63
N CYS A 107 -9.66 1.44 -10.45
CA CYS A 107 -10.58 1.77 -9.38
C CYS A 107 -10.20 3.13 -8.78
N VAL A 108 -11.21 3.93 -8.47
CA VAL A 108 -11.07 5.24 -7.86
C VAL A 108 -12.07 5.33 -6.71
N GLY A 109 -11.62 5.86 -5.58
CA GLY A 109 -12.45 6.03 -4.39
C GLY A 109 -12.16 7.34 -3.68
N LYS A 110 -13.13 7.77 -2.88
CA LYS A 110 -12.94 8.88 -1.94
C LYS A 110 -12.10 8.40 -0.77
N ASN A 111 -11.01 9.11 -0.51
CA ASN A 111 -10.16 8.96 0.66
C ASN A 111 -10.58 10.00 1.70
N VAL A 112 -11.33 9.56 2.71
CA VAL A 112 -11.74 10.40 3.83
C VAL A 112 -10.81 10.11 4.99
N GLU A 113 -10.13 11.14 5.50
CA GLU A 113 -9.24 11.07 6.66
C GLU A 113 -10.01 10.89 7.98
#